data_AF-R6FN55-F1
#
_entry.id   AF-R6FN55-F1
#
_cell.length_a   1.000
_cell.length_b   1.000
_cell.length_c   1.000
_cell.angle_alpha   90.00
_cell.angle_beta   90.00
_cell.angle_gamma   90.00
#
_symmetry.space_group_name_H-M   'P 1'
#
loop_
_entity.id
_entity.type
_entity.pdbx_description
1 polymer ?
#
loop_
_entity_poly.entity_id
_entity_poly.type
_entity_poly.pdbx_seq_one_letter_code
_entity_poly.pdbx_strand_id
1 'polypeptide(L)'
;MTKDEYDKLVGQKHDQIRELEHQIDQLTKQYCEENSSLKIGDKIRFDNKQGIITSIRLSILGYSFEYVWKPLKKDGSLGCEKLIRYYQVQNIEKI
;
A
#
# COMPACT_ATOMS: atom_id res chain seq x y z
N MET A 1 42.23 -8.97 5.36
CA MET A 1 41.11 -8.57 4.52
C MET A 1 41.54 -7.34 3.75
N THR A 2 41.53 -7.41 2.42
CA THR A 2 41.86 -6.29 1.54
C THR A 2 40.64 -5.37 1.38
N LYS A 3 40.86 -4.16 0.85
CA LYS A 3 39.76 -3.25 0.51
C LYS A 3 38.79 -3.89 -0.47
N ASP A 4 39.30 -4.56 -1.51
CA ASP A 4 38.49 -5.23 -2.52
C ASP A 4 37.64 -6.38 -1.94
N GLU A 5 38.20 -7.13 -0.98
CA GLU A 5 37.45 -8.15 -0.24
C GLU A 5 36.34 -7.54 0.62
N TYR A 6 36.60 -6.39 1.25
CA TYR A 6 35.62 -5.67 2.06
C TYR A 6 34.48 -5.09 1.19
N ASP A 7 34.82 -4.44 0.08
CA ASP A 7 33.85 -3.84 -0.84
C ASP A 7 32.94 -4.93 -1.45
N LYS A 8 33.50 -6.10 -1.77
CA LYS A 8 32.73 -7.27 -2.20
C LYS A 8 31.75 -7.76 -1.12
N LEU A 9 32.18 -7.82 0.14
CA LEU A 9 31.30 -8.20 1.26
C LEU A 9 30.15 -7.19 1.42
N VAL A 10 30.43 -5.90 1.35
CA VAL A 10 29.41 -4.84 1.45
C VAL A 10 28.40 -4.95 0.31
N GLY A 11 28.86 -5.18 -0.92
CA GLY A 11 27.98 -5.42 -2.07
C GLY A 11 27.03 -6.59 -1.83
N GLN A 12 27.56 -7.73 -1.40
CA GLN A 12 26.75 -8.91 -1.07
C GLN A 12 25.71 -8.63 0.02
N LYS A 13 26.04 -7.80 1.01
CA LYS A 13 25.09 -7.42 2.07
C LYS A 13 23.97 -6.52 1.56
N HIS A 14 24.26 -5.56 0.67
CA HIS A 14 23.23 -4.74 0.04
C HIS A 14 22.27 -5.57 -0.83
N ASP A 15 22.79 -6.56 -1.56
CA ASP A 15 21.93 -7.45 -2.35
C ASP A 15 21.03 -8.31 -1.44
N GLN A 16 21.55 -8.81 -0.32
CA GLN A 16 20.76 -9.51 0.70
C GLN A 16 19.66 -8.63 1.30
N ILE A 17 19.96 -7.35 1.59
CA ILE A 17 18.96 -6.40 2.09
C ILE A 17 17.84 -6.20 1.07
N ARG A 18 18.20 -5.98 -0.21
CA ARG A 18 17.21 -5.77 -1.27
C ARG A 18 16.28 -6.97 -1.45
N GLU A 19 16.83 -8.17 -1.36
CA GLU A 19 16.04 -9.41 -1.44
C GLU A 19 15.07 -9.53 -0.26
N LEU A 20 15.53 -9.25 0.96
CA LEU A 20 14.66 -9.25 2.15
C LEU A 20 13.56 -8.19 2.06
N GLU A 21 13.89 -6.98 1.60
CA GLU A 21 12.91 -5.91 1.36
C GLU A 21 11.85 -6.34 0.35
N HIS A 22 12.24 -7.03 -0.72
CA HIS A 22 11.30 -7.57 -1.70
C HIS A 22 10.36 -8.61 -1.09
N GLN A 23 10.89 -9.54 -0.29
CA GLN A 23 10.08 -10.56 0.39
C GLN A 23 9.10 -9.93 1.38
N ILE A 24 9.53 -8.90 2.14
CA ILE A 24 8.66 -8.14 3.05
C ILE A 24 7.53 -7.46 2.29
N ASP A 25 7.81 -6.86 1.13
CA ASP A 25 6.80 -6.21 0.29
C ASP A 25 5.76 -7.21 -0.22
N GLN A 26 6.22 -8.37 -0.72
CA GLN A 26 5.33 -9.45 -1.17
C GLN A 26 4.41 -9.96 -0.05
N LEU A 27 4.97 -10.24 1.13
CA LEU A 27 4.19 -10.70 2.29
C LEU A 27 3.22 -9.64 2.79
N THR A 28 3.63 -8.37 2.79
CA THR A 28 2.77 -7.26 3.18
C THR A 28 1.60 -7.12 2.22
N LYS A 29 1.85 -7.22 0.92
CA LYS A 29 0.82 -7.19 -0.11
C LYS A 29 -0.16 -8.35 0.05
N GLN A 30 0.33 -9.58 0.22
CA GLN A 30 -0.50 -10.75 0.47
C GLN A 30 -1.38 -10.57 1.71
N TYR A 31 -0.81 -10.10 2.83
CA TYR A 31 -1.56 -9.84 4.05
C TYR A 31 -2.68 -8.81 3.83
N CYS A 32 -2.42 -7.74 3.07
CA CYS A 32 -3.44 -6.75 2.71
C CYS A 32 -4.55 -7.36 1.87
N GLU A 33 -4.21 -8.13 0.84
CA GLU A 33 -5.17 -8.78 -0.04
C GLU A 33 -6.07 -9.77 0.70
N GLU A 34 -5.53 -10.53 1.65
CA GLU A 34 -6.29 -11.51 2.42
C GLU A 34 -7.12 -10.86 3.53
N ASN A 35 -6.50 -9.98 4.33
CA ASN A 35 -7.04 -9.59 5.65
C ASN A 35 -7.70 -8.21 5.68
N SER A 36 -7.49 -7.36 4.66
CA SER A 36 -8.13 -6.05 4.64
C SER A 36 -9.65 -6.16 4.49
N SER A 37 -10.39 -5.30 5.20
CA SER A 37 -11.86 -5.26 5.15
C SER A 37 -12.41 -4.76 3.81
N LEU A 38 -11.66 -3.91 3.11
CA LEU A 38 -11.95 -3.47 1.75
C LEU A 38 -10.96 -4.09 0.79
N LYS A 39 -11.38 -4.32 -0.46
CA LYS A 39 -10.55 -4.93 -1.51
C LYS A 39 -10.29 -3.93 -2.64
N ILE A 40 -9.21 -4.16 -3.40
CA ILE A 40 -8.95 -3.39 -4.62
C ILE A 40 -10.11 -3.60 -5.59
N GLY A 41 -10.63 -2.51 -6.14
CA GLY A 41 -11.83 -2.51 -6.98
C GLY A 41 -13.13 -2.21 -6.22
N ASP A 42 -13.14 -2.28 -4.89
CA ASP A 42 -14.32 -1.90 -4.11
C ASP A 42 -14.71 -0.44 -4.38
N LYS A 43 -16.01 -0.23 -4.62
CA LYS A 43 -16.61 1.10 -4.67
C LYS A 43 -16.97 1.54 -3.26
N ILE A 44 -16.51 2.73 -2.89
CA ILE A 44 -16.79 3.32 -1.58
C ILE A 44 -17.19 4.79 -1.72
N ARG A 45 -17.92 5.28 -0.73
CA ARG A 45 -18.12 6.70 -0.50
C ARG A 45 -17.15 7.17 0.59
N PHE A 46 -16.38 8.21 0.27
CA PHE A 46 -15.48 8.87 1.20
C PHE A 46 -15.47 10.36 0.90
N ASP A 47 -15.50 11.22 1.93
CA ASP A 47 -15.53 12.67 1.76
C ASP A 47 -16.66 13.15 0.82
N ASN A 48 -17.85 12.56 1.00
CA ASN A 48 -19.06 12.78 0.19
C ASN A 48 -18.92 12.52 -1.32
N LYS A 49 -17.90 11.75 -1.72
CA LYS A 49 -17.65 11.38 -3.12
C LYS A 49 -17.56 9.87 -3.25
N GLN A 50 -18.12 9.34 -4.33
CA GLN A 50 -17.93 7.94 -4.67
C GLN A 50 -16.56 7.76 -5.35
N GLY A 51 -15.97 6.59 -5.21
CA GLY A 51 -14.76 6.24 -5.92
C GLY A 51 -14.37 4.80 -5.70
N ILE A 52 -13.21 4.42 -6.22
CA ILE A 52 -12.75 3.02 -6.23
C ILE A 52 -11.43 2.91 -5.47
N ILE A 53 -11.29 1.88 -4.65
CA ILE A 53 -10.01 1.51 -4.05
C ILE A 53 -9.08 0.97 -5.13
N THR A 54 -7.90 1.56 -5.29
CA THR A 54 -6.91 1.18 -6.30
C THR A 54 -5.69 0.50 -5.74
N SER A 55 -5.42 0.64 -4.42
CA SER A 55 -4.34 -0.05 -3.73
C SER A 55 -4.62 -0.06 -2.22
N ILE A 56 -4.07 -1.05 -1.52
CA ILE A 56 -4.14 -1.21 -0.07
C ILE A 56 -2.70 -1.27 0.44
N ARG A 57 -2.44 -0.65 1.59
CA ARG A 57 -1.11 -0.62 2.20
C ARG A 57 -1.24 -0.82 3.70
N LEU A 58 -0.15 -1.25 4.35
CA LEU A 58 -0.03 -1.19 5.79
C LEU A 58 0.65 0.12 6.21
N SER A 59 0.08 0.77 7.22
CA SER A 59 0.75 1.87 7.90
C SER A 59 2.00 1.35 8.63
N ILE A 60 3.14 1.99 8.37
CA ILE A 60 4.43 1.67 9.00
C ILE A 60 4.36 1.82 10.53
N LEU A 61 3.57 2.77 11.03
CA LEU A 61 3.55 3.13 12.45
C LEU A 61 2.55 2.30 13.29
N GLY A 62 1.75 1.42 12.68
CA GLY A 62 0.72 0.71 13.44
C GLY A 62 0.08 -0.49 12.76
N TYR A 63 0.66 -1.01 11.68
CA TYR A 63 0.18 -2.19 10.94
C TYR A 63 -1.33 -2.15 10.64
N SER A 64 -1.87 -0.95 10.49
CA SER A 64 -3.27 -0.71 10.18
C SER A 64 -3.43 -0.50 8.68
N PHE A 65 -4.55 -0.94 8.12
CA PHE A 65 -4.81 -0.78 6.69
C PHE A 65 -5.02 0.69 6.33
N GLU A 66 -4.32 1.13 5.28
CA GLU A 66 -4.55 2.37 4.58
C GLU A 66 -4.97 2.06 3.14
N TYR A 67 -5.79 2.94 2.57
CA TYR A 67 -6.38 2.71 1.26
C TYR A 67 -6.01 3.83 0.31
N VAL A 68 -5.58 3.45 -0.87
CA VAL A 68 -5.43 4.36 -2.00
C VAL A 68 -6.74 4.35 -2.76
N TRP A 69 -7.36 5.51 -2.92
CA TRP A 69 -8.69 5.68 -3.48
C TRP A 69 -8.70 6.75 -4.56
N LYS A 70 -9.44 6.49 -5.64
CA LYS A 70 -9.69 7.47 -6.71
C LYS A 70 -11.17 7.82 -6.79
N PRO A 71 -11.56 9.09 -6.61
CA PRO A 71 -12.95 9.51 -6.75
C PRO A 71 -13.42 9.34 -8.19
N LEU A 72 -14.68 8.97 -8.38
CA LEU A 72 -15.36 9.01 -9.67
C LEU A 72 -15.82 10.44 -9.95
N LYS A 73 -15.49 10.94 -11.14
CA LYS A 73 -16.00 12.21 -11.66
C LYS A 73 -17.39 12.02 -12.27
N LYS A 74 -18.08 13.13 -12.57
CA LYS A 74 -19.43 13.11 -13.18
C LYS A 74 -19.47 12.42 -14.54
N ASP A 75 -18.36 12.42 -15.27
CA ASP A 75 -18.20 11.76 -16.58
C ASP A 75 -17.84 10.26 -16.46
N GLY A 76 -17.78 9.72 -15.24
CA GLY A 76 -17.39 8.34 -14.97
C GLY A 76 -15.88 8.09 -14.95
N SER A 77 -15.05 9.10 -15.28
CA SER A 77 -13.60 8.97 -15.22
C SER A 77 -13.07 9.00 -13.77
N LEU A 78 -11.86 8.48 -13.57
CA LEU A 78 -11.18 8.54 -12.28
C LEU A 78 -10.52 9.91 -12.07
N GLY A 79 -10.70 10.45 -10.87
CA GLY A 79 -10.01 11.63 -10.38
C GLY A 79 -8.62 11.32 -9.81
N CYS A 80 -8.02 12.33 -9.20
CA CYS A 80 -6.71 12.20 -8.57
C CYS A 80 -6.74 11.24 -7.39
N GLU A 81 -5.66 10.49 -7.26
CA GLU A 81 -5.43 9.58 -6.16
C GLU A 81 -5.41 10.30 -4.81
N LYS A 82 -6.04 9.70 -3.81
CA LYS A 82 -5.97 10.12 -2.42
C LYS A 82 -5.69 8.93 -1.52
N LEU A 83 -4.88 9.16 -0.50
CA LEU A 83 -4.66 8.21 0.59
C LEU A 83 -5.71 8.42 1.67
N ILE A 84 -6.45 7.37 1.99
CA ILE A 84 -7.32 7.26 3.16
C ILE A 84 -6.51 6.58 4.24
N ARG A 85 -6.12 7.37 5.25
CA ARG A 85 -5.31 6.87 6.37
C ARG A 85 -6.16 6.05 7.32
N TYR A 86 -5.50 5.21 8.13
CA TYR A 86 -6.16 4.25 9.02
C TYR A 86 -7.23 4.89 9.94
N TYR A 87 -6.98 6.09 10.47
CA TYR A 87 -7.94 6.81 11.34
C TYR A 87 -9.14 7.41 10.59
N GLN A 88 -9.10 7.42 9.26
CA GLN A 88 -10.18 7.91 8.40
C GLN A 88 -11.07 6.77 7.88
N VAL A 89 -10.64 5.52 8.06
CA VAL A 89 -11.32 4.32 7.53
C VAL A 89 -12.74 4.19 8.09
N GLN A 90 -12.94 4.59 9.35
CA GLN A 90 -14.25 4.61 9.99
C GLN A 90 -15.28 5.56 9.33
N ASN A 91 -14.82 6.49 8.49
CA ASN A 91 -15.68 7.43 7.74
C ASN A 91 -16.03 6.91 6.34
N ILE A 92 -15.64 5.66 6.02
CA ILE A 92 -15.93 5.03 4.73
C ILE A 92 -17.30 4.36 4.79
N GLU A 93 -18.11 4.58 3.75
CA GLU A 93 -19.34 3.83 3.50
C GLU A 93 -19.12 2.96 2.25
N LYS A 94 -19.30 1.65 2.39
CA LYS A 94 -19.24 0.73 1.23
C LYS A 94 -20.52 0.86 0.42
N ILE A 95 -20.38 0.97 -0.92
CA ILE A 95 -21.50 1.13 -1.86
C ILE A 95 -21.75 -0.18 -2.59
#